data_AF-A0A0E4BB40-F1
#
_entry.id   AF-A0A0E4BB40-F1
#
_cell.length_a   1.000
_cell.length_b   1.000
_cell.length_c   1.000
_cell.angle_alpha   90.00
_cell.angle_beta   90.00
_cell.angle_gamma   90.00
#
_symmetry.space_group_name_H-M   'P 1'
#
loop_
_entity.id
_entity.type
_entity.pdbx_description
1 polymer ?
#
loop_
_entity_poly.entity_id
_entity_poly.type
_entity_poly.pdbx_seq_one_letter_code
_entity_poly.pdbx_strand_id
1 'polypeptide(L)'
;VNFVERRYAEMIPHLSSCKSPQQMMGATVKNHFPQWAKLDKKRDELFVVSIVPCIAKKYEAARPEMAPDGIRDVDAVLTTSELIGMLHLARINPKEVKLEEYDEPYKQVTGAGVLFGASGGVAEASLRMAVEKVTGRALTDRLDFEEVRGFDGVKESTVDMDGTKVRVAVISGLHNAEPIVEKILAGVDVGYDLIEV
;
A
#
# COMPACT_ATOMS: atom_id res chain seq x y z
N VAL A 1 3.15 8.81 5.91
CA VAL A 1 3.70 9.89 5.06
C VAL A 1 3.47 11.28 5.66
N ASN A 2 2.26 11.86 5.65
CA ASN A 2 2.01 13.22 6.19
C ASN A 2 2.49 13.43 7.64
N PHE A 3 2.41 12.40 8.48
CA PHE A 3 2.94 12.42 9.85
C PHE A 3 4.45 12.72 9.88
N VAL A 4 5.22 11.97 9.08
CA VAL A 4 6.67 12.14 8.91
C VAL A 4 6.99 13.50 8.28
N GLU A 5 6.32 13.87 7.17
CA GLU A 5 6.58 15.14 6.48
C GLU A 5 6.32 16.39 7.35
N ARG A 6 5.40 16.30 8.34
CA ARG A 6 5.02 17.44 9.18
C ARG A 6 5.71 17.49 10.54
N ARG A 7 6.05 16.33 11.12
CA ARG A 7 6.55 16.24 12.51
C ARG A 7 7.96 15.67 12.62
N TYR A 8 8.39 14.86 11.66
CA TYR A 8 9.62 14.08 11.73
C TYR A 8 10.29 14.02 10.36
N ALA A 9 10.59 15.18 9.77
CA ALA A 9 11.09 15.26 8.39
C ALA A 9 12.43 14.52 8.21
N GLU A 10 13.20 14.39 9.28
CA GLU A 10 14.43 13.62 9.38
C GLU A 10 14.22 12.11 9.11
N MET A 11 12.99 11.61 9.25
CA MET A 11 12.63 10.22 8.91
C MET A 11 12.31 10.01 7.43
N ILE A 12 12.19 11.08 6.61
CA ILE A 12 11.87 10.96 5.18
C ILE A 12 12.85 10.02 4.44
N PRO A 13 14.18 10.07 4.67
CA PRO A 13 15.13 9.15 4.01
C PRO A 13 14.90 7.66 4.31
N HIS A 14 14.18 7.34 5.40
CA HIS A 14 13.83 5.96 5.77
C HIS A 14 12.52 5.49 5.15
N LEU A 15 11.71 6.38 4.57
CA LEU A 15 10.50 5.97 3.87
C LEU A 15 10.86 5.25 2.57
N SER A 16 10.13 4.17 2.29
CA SER A 16 10.25 3.50 0.99
C SER A 16 9.97 4.50 -0.14
N SER A 17 10.82 4.47 -1.17
CA SER A 17 10.66 5.29 -2.39
C SER A 17 9.53 4.78 -3.29
N CYS A 18 8.95 3.61 -2.98
CA CYS A 18 7.81 3.07 -3.69
C CYS A 18 6.58 3.99 -3.57
N LYS A 19 5.93 4.24 -4.70
CA LYS A 19 4.55 4.74 -4.74
C LYS A 19 3.61 3.78 -4.00
N SER A 20 2.48 4.26 -3.50
CA SER A 20 1.47 3.36 -2.94
C SER A 20 0.78 2.55 -4.04
N PRO A 21 0.11 1.41 -3.73
CA PRO A 21 -0.59 0.60 -4.73
C PRO A 21 -1.59 1.39 -5.59
N GLN A 22 -2.29 2.36 -5.00
CA GLN A 22 -3.18 3.27 -5.75
C GLN A 22 -2.42 4.05 -6.82
N GLN A 23 -1.30 4.67 -6.45
CA GLN A 23 -0.52 5.50 -7.37
C GLN A 23 0.26 4.66 -8.38
N MET A 24 0.76 3.49 -7.96
CA MET A 24 1.38 2.51 -8.86
C MET A 24 0.38 2.03 -9.92
N MET A 25 -0.84 1.66 -9.52
CA MET A 25 -1.87 1.25 -10.46
C MET A 25 -2.29 2.40 -11.38
N GLY A 26 -2.53 3.60 -10.83
CA GLY A 26 -2.87 4.78 -11.63
C GLY A 26 -1.83 5.10 -12.71
N ALA A 27 -0.56 5.18 -12.31
CA ALA A 27 0.55 5.36 -13.23
C ALA A 27 0.65 4.23 -14.27
N THR A 28 0.42 2.98 -13.85
CA THR A 28 0.45 1.82 -14.75
C THR A 28 -0.67 1.91 -15.78
N VAL A 29 -1.92 2.15 -15.34
CA VAL A 29 -3.07 2.29 -16.24
C VAL A 29 -2.83 3.42 -17.24
N LYS A 30 -2.41 4.61 -16.80
CA LYS A 30 -2.19 5.77 -17.68
C LYS A 30 -1.09 5.54 -18.72
N ASN A 31 -0.06 4.74 -18.43
CA ASN A 31 1.08 4.58 -19.33
C ASN A 31 1.05 3.28 -20.14
N HIS A 32 0.57 2.18 -19.55
CA HIS A 32 0.56 0.85 -20.17
C HIS A 32 -0.76 0.55 -20.90
N PHE A 33 -1.92 0.91 -20.33
CA PHE A 33 -3.22 0.55 -20.92
C PHE A 33 -3.43 1.13 -22.32
N PRO A 34 -3.10 2.42 -22.61
CA PRO A 34 -3.21 2.96 -23.97
C PRO A 34 -2.43 2.14 -25.00
N GLN A 35 -1.22 1.70 -24.65
CA GLN A 35 -0.36 0.91 -25.52
C GLN A 35 -0.97 -0.47 -25.78
N TRP A 36 -1.39 -1.14 -24.71
CA TRP A 36 -2.03 -2.44 -24.78
C TRP A 36 -3.32 -2.43 -25.61
N ALA A 37 -4.15 -1.40 -25.41
CA ALA A 37 -5.43 -1.21 -26.11
C ALA A 37 -5.28 -0.60 -27.51
N LYS A 38 -4.07 -0.23 -27.96
CA LYS A 38 -3.79 0.49 -29.21
C LYS A 38 -4.52 1.85 -29.30
N LEU A 39 -4.56 2.56 -28.18
CA LEU A 39 -5.17 3.87 -27.95
C LEU A 39 -4.14 4.93 -27.56
N ASP A 40 -2.89 4.82 -28.01
CA ASP A 40 -1.74 5.63 -27.55
C ASP A 40 -1.97 7.15 -27.49
N LYS A 41 -2.82 7.69 -28.36
CA LYS A 41 -3.16 9.11 -28.42
C LYS A 41 -4.19 9.58 -27.37
N LYS A 42 -4.57 8.72 -26.43
CA LYS A 42 -5.69 8.95 -25.50
C LYS A 42 -5.31 8.84 -24.03
N ARG A 43 -4.02 8.91 -23.69
CA ARG A 43 -3.54 8.85 -22.30
C ARG A 43 -4.20 9.93 -21.42
N ASP A 44 -4.38 11.13 -21.96
CA ASP A 44 -5.02 12.28 -21.32
C ASP A 44 -6.56 12.20 -21.32
N GLU A 45 -7.16 11.41 -22.22
CA GLU A 45 -8.60 11.12 -22.22
C GLU A 45 -9.01 10.06 -21.18
N LEU A 46 -8.07 9.23 -20.71
CA LEU A 46 -8.36 8.23 -19.68
C LEU A 46 -8.70 8.90 -18.36
N PHE A 47 -9.80 8.48 -17.73
CA PHE A 47 -10.18 8.93 -16.38
C PHE A 47 -10.12 7.76 -15.39
N VAL A 48 -9.14 7.78 -14.50
CA VAL A 48 -8.86 6.72 -13.53
C VAL A 48 -9.49 7.07 -12.19
N VAL A 49 -10.43 6.23 -11.76
CA VAL A 49 -11.11 6.34 -10.46
C VAL A 49 -10.60 5.24 -9.54
N SER A 50 -10.04 5.62 -8.40
CA SER A 50 -9.67 4.68 -7.35
C SER A 50 -10.76 4.58 -6.29
N ILE A 51 -11.09 3.36 -5.87
CA ILE A 51 -12.09 3.10 -4.82
C ILE A 51 -11.36 2.49 -3.61
N VAL A 52 -11.37 3.20 -2.49
CA VAL A 52 -10.52 2.89 -1.33
C VAL A 52 -11.24 3.19 -0.01
N PRO A 53 -10.92 2.51 1.10
CA PRO A 53 -11.60 2.73 2.38
C PRO A 53 -11.07 3.96 3.15
N CYS A 54 -10.17 4.77 2.57
CA CYS A 54 -9.44 5.82 3.30
C CYS A 54 -9.53 7.18 2.61
N ILE A 55 -9.86 8.22 3.38
CA ILE A 55 -9.95 9.61 2.89
C ILE A 55 -8.56 10.18 2.55
N ALA A 56 -7.50 9.74 3.25
CA ALA A 56 -6.14 10.23 3.00
C ALA A 56 -5.67 9.98 1.56
N LYS A 57 -6.22 8.96 0.89
CA LYS A 57 -5.96 8.66 -0.51
C LYS A 57 -6.45 9.73 -1.49
N LYS A 58 -7.47 10.53 -1.12
CA LYS A 58 -7.89 11.70 -1.90
C LYS A 58 -6.79 12.76 -1.92
N TYR A 59 -6.21 13.03 -0.75
CA TYR A 59 -5.07 13.94 -0.63
C TYR A 59 -3.86 13.42 -1.40
N GLU A 60 -3.55 12.12 -1.29
CA GLU A 60 -2.45 11.51 -2.05
C GLU A 60 -2.60 11.69 -3.56
N ALA A 61 -3.78 11.45 -4.13
CA ALA A 61 -4.03 11.65 -5.57
C ALA A 61 -4.00 13.12 -6.00
N ALA A 62 -4.24 14.05 -5.09
CA ALA A 62 -4.21 15.48 -5.38
C ALA A 62 -2.80 16.07 -5.41
N ARG A 63 -1.79 15.36 -4.87
CA ARG A 63 -0.39 15.82 -4.78
C ARG A 63 0.18 16.18 -6.17
N PRO A 64 0.84 17.35 -6.35
CA PRO A 64 1.38 17.77 -7.65
C PRO A 64 2.35 16.77 -8.30
N GLU A 65 3.15 16.08 -7.50
CA GLU A 65 4.09 15.05 -7.96
C GLU A 65 3.43 13.76 -8.46
N MET A 66 2.13 13.57 -8.19
CA MET A 66 1.32 12.47 -8.73
C MET A 66 0.66 12.84 -10.07
N ALA A 67 1.19 13.87 -10.74
CA ALA A 67 0.77 14.31 -12.06
C ALA A 67 1.98 14.51 -13.00
N PRO A 68 2.74 13.45 -13.31
CA PRO A 68 3.84 13.54 -14.27
C PRO A 68 3.32 14.07 -15.61
N ASP A 69 4.04 14.99 -16.23
CA ASP A 69 3.66 15.68 -17.48
C ASP A 69 2.33 16.47 -17.38
N GLY A 70 1.88 16.78 -16.16
CA GLY A 70 0.58 17.42 -15.93
C GLY A 70 -0.62 16.47 -16.02
N ILE A 71 -0.38 15.17 -16.24
CA ILE A 71 -1.43 14.14 -16.30
C ILE A 71 -1.45 13.39 -14.98
N ARG A 72 -2.56 13.46 -14.23
CA ARG A 72 -2.70 12.76 -12.95
C ARG A 72 -2.64 11.25 -13.16
N ASP A 73 -1.93 10.58 -12.26
CA ASP A 73 -1.93 9.11 -12.17
C ASP A 73 -3.32 8.59 -11.79
N VAL A 74 -4.01 9.29 -10.87
CA VAL A 74 -5.38 9.00 -10.43
C VAL A 74 -6.20 10.29 -10.45
N ASP A 75 -7.28 10.31 -11.23
CA ASP A 75 -8.09 11.52 -11.46
C ASP A 75 -9.14 11.75 -10.36
N ALA A 76 -9.70 10.67 -9.84
CA ALA A 76 -10.66 10.72 -8.74
C ALA A 76 -10.47 9.57 -7.76
N VAL A 77 -10.85 9.83 -6.50
CA VAL A 77 -10.83 8.83 -5.45
C VAL A 77 -12.19 8.83 -4.75
N LEU A 78 -12.85 7.68 -4.77
CA LEU A 78 -14.10 7.42 -4.06
C LEU A 78 -13.82 6.59 -2.82
N THR A 79 -14.45 6.98 -1.71
CA THR A 79 -14.54 6.12 -0.54
C THR A 79 -15.58 5.01 -0.78
N THR A 80 -15.47 3.90 -0.04
CA THR A 80 -16.49 2.84 -0.06
C THR A 80 -17.89 3.39 0.25
N SER A 81 -18.00 4.35 1.17
CA SER A 81 -19.27 5.02 1.50
C SER A 81 -19.83 5.83 0.33
N GLU A 82 -18.97 6.53 -0.42
CA GLU A 82 -19.40 7.30 -1.60
C GLU A 82 -19.86 6.37 -2.74
N LEU A 83 -19.17 5.25 -2.95
CA LEU A 83 -19.61 4.22 -3.90
C LEU A 83 -21.01 3.70 -3.53
N ILE A 84 -21.22 3.34 -2.25
CA ILE A 84 -22.55 2.89 -1.77
C ILE A 84 -23.62 3.97 -2.02
N GLY A 85 -23.28 5.25 -1.77
CA GLY A 85 -24.16 6.37 -2.09
C GLY A 85 -24.54 6.43 -3.58
N MET A 86 -23.56 6.24 -4.47
CA MET A 86 -23.82 6.19 -5.92
C MET A 86 -24.72 5.03 -6.32
N LEU A 87 -24.54 3.84 -5.72
CA LEU A 87 -25.41 2.68 -5.97
C LEU A 87 -26.85 2.97 -5.55
N HIS A 88 -27.06 3.61 -4.40
CA HIS A 88 -28.40 4.03 -3.96
C HIS A 88 -29.04 5.04 -4.93
N LEU A 89 -28.28 6.04 -5.39
CA LEU A 89 -28.77 7.03 -6.36
C LEU A 89 -29.15 6.38 -7.69
N ALA A 90 -28.39 5.37 -8.12
CA ALA A 90 -28.64 4.59 -9.32
C ALA A 90 -29.76 3.53 -9.14
N ARG A 91 -30.32 3.39 -7.93
CA ARG A 91 -31.30 2.34 -7.57
C ARG A 91 -30.78 0.93 -7.81
N ILE A 92 -29.48 0.72 -7.63
CA ILE A 92 -28.83 -0.59 -7.73
C ILE A 92 -28.81 -1.22 -6.34
N ASN A 93 -29.38 -2.43 -6.21
CA ASN A 93 -29.24 -3.23 -5.00
C ASN A 93 -27.94 -4.06 -5.08
N PRO A 94 -26.94 -3.80 -4.22
CA PRO A 94 -25.67 -4.53 -4.26
C PRO A 94 -25.82 -6.04 -4.08
N LYS A 95 -26.90 -6.50 -3.42
CA LYS A 95 -27.18 -7.93 -3.22
C LYS A 95 -27.65 -8.65 -4.48
N GLU A 96 -28.09 -7.91 -5.48
CA GLU A 96 -28.59 -8.44 -6.75
C GLU A 96 -27.55 -8.36 -7.87
N VAL A 97 -26.42 -7.70 -7.61
CA VAL A 97 -25.32 -7.59 -8.57
C VAL A 97 -24.71 -8.98 -8.78
N LYS A 98 -24.66 -9.41 -10.04
CA LYS A 98 -23.94 -10.62 -10.42
C LYS A 98 -22.46 -10.31 -10.43
N LEU A 99 -21.66 -11.21 -9.84
CA LEU A 99 -20.21 -11.09 -9.88
C LEU A 99 -19.73 -11.39 -11.30
N GLU A 100 -18.83 -10.55 -11.78
CA GLU A 100 -18.16 -10.69 -13.07
C GLU A 100 -16.65 -10.76 -12.85
N GLU A 101 -15.92 -11.28 -13.84
CA GLU A 101 -14.46 -11.28 -13.79
C GLU A 101 -13.91 -9.87 -13.98
N TYR A 102 -12.75 -9.60 -13.39
CA TYR A 102 -12.02 -8.36 -13.64
C TYR A 102 -11.46 -8.33 -15.07
N ASP A 103 -11.32 -7.13 -15.62
CA ASP A 103 -10.85 -6.91 -16.98
C ASP A 103 -9.33 -7.14 -17.15
N GLU A 104 -8.96 -7.65 -18.33
CA GLU A 104 -7.57 -7.65 -18.79
C GLU A 104 -7.07 -6.21 -19.07
N PRO A 105 -5.77 -5.92 -18.90
CA PRO A 105 -4.69 -6.82 -18.52
C PRO A 105 -4.44 -6.92 -17.00
N TYR A 106 -5.30 -6.31 -16.18
CA TYR A 106 -5.04 -6.11 -14.74
C TYR A 106 -5.83 -7.03 -13.82
N LYS A 107 -6.47 -8.08 -14.36
CA LYS A 107 -7.29 -9.02 -13.58
C LYS A 107 -6.51 -9.90 -12.60
N GLN A 108 -5.21 -10.08 -12.83
CA GLN A 108 -4.38 -10.99 -12.05
C GLN A 108 -4.01 -10.36 -10.71
N VAL A 109 -4.42 -11.01 -9.63
CA VAL A 109 -4.05 -10.64 -8.25
C VAL A 109 -3.38 -11.81 -7.57
N THR A 110 -2.31 -11.55 -6.82
CA THR A 110 -1.64 -12.56 -6.00
C THR A 110 -2.24 -12.58 -4.59
N GLY A 111 -2.11 -13.72 -3.88
CA GLY A 111 -2.53 -13.81 -2.47
C GLY A 111 -1.85 -12.77 -1.59
N ALA A 112 -0.60 -12.41 -1.88
CA ALA A 112 0.13 -11.36 -1.19
C ALA A 112 -0.51 -9.97 -1.40
N GLY A 113 -1.00 -9.67 -2.60
CA GLY A 113 -1.70 -8.41 -2.88
C GLY A 113 -3.00 -8.24 -2.09
N VAL A 114 -3.70 -9.34 -1.79
CA VAL A 114 -4.92 -9.33 -0.97
C VAL A 114 -4.64 -8.94 0.49
N LEU A 115 -3.44 -9.25 1.00
CA LEU A 115 -3.08 -8.99 2.39
C LEU A 115 -2.92 -7.50 2.71
N PHE A 116 -2.65 -6.65 1.72
CA PHE A 116 -2.40 -5.20 1.91
C PHE A 116 -3.53 -4.45 2.65
N GLY A 117 -4.75 -5.01 2.69
CA GLY A 117 -5.89 -4.43 3.41
C GLY A 117 -5.88 -4.67 4.92
N ALA A 118 -5.01 -5.54 5.43
CA ALA A 118 -4.89 -5.87 6.84
C ALA A 118 -3.55 -5.37 7.41
N SER A 119 -3.55 -4.97 8.70
CA SER A 119 -2.31 -4.59 9.39
C SER A 119 -1.35 -5.78 9.44
N GLY A 120 -0.11 -5.55 9.00
CA GLY A 120 0.95 -6.54 8.86
C GLY A 120 0.98 -7.23 7.50
N GLY A 121 -0.03 -6.99 6.66
CA GLY A 121 -0.10 -7.61 5.34
C GLY A 121 0.90 -7.05 4.34
N VAL A 122 1.30 -5.78 4.49
CA VAL A 122 2.33 -5.16 3.62
C VAL A 122 3.71 -5.71 3.96
N ALA A 123 4.03 -5.81 5.25
CA ALA A 123 5.23 -6.45 5.77
C ALA A 123 5.30 -7.91 5.31
N GLU A 124 4.22 -8.68 5.49
CA GLU A 124 4.17 -10.08 5.08
C GLU A 124 4.37 -10.25 3.57
N ALA A 125 3.66 -9.46 2.75
CA ALA A 125 3.82 -9.52 1.29
C ALA A 125 5.25 -9.18 0.83
N SER A 126 5.85 -8.16 1.45
CA SER A 126 7.21 -7.71 1.12
C SER A 126 8.25 -8.77 1.51
N LEU A 127 8.10 -9.38 2.68
CA LEU A 127 8.99 -10.42 3.19
C LEU A 127 8.88 -11.71 2.38
N ARG A 128 7.67 -12.14 2.00
CA ARG A 128 7.47 -13.33 1.13
C ARG A 128 8.28 -13.19 -0.16
N MET A 129 8.21 -12.03 -0.81
CA MET A 129 8.99 -11.75 -2.02
C MET A 129 10.48 -11.74 -1.72
N ALA A 130 10.90 -11.01 -0.66
CA ALA A 130 12.30 -10.90 -0.31
C ALA A 130 12.94 -12.27 -0.03
N VAL A 131 12.26 -13.14 0.71
CA VAL A 131 12.73 -14.50 1.05
C VAL A 131 12.91 -15.31 -0.22
N GLU A 132 11.90 -15.33 -1.08
CA GLU A 132 11.96 -16.08 -2.35
C GLU A 132 13.09 -15.58 -3.24
N LYS A 133 13.29 -14.26 -3.31
CA LYS A 133 14.33 -13.66 -4.15
C LYS A 133 15.75 -13.90 -3.62
N VAL A 134 15.94 -13.96 -2.30
CA VAL A 134 17.26 -14.18 -1.68
C VAL A 134 17.61 -15.67 -1.63
N THR A 135 16.65 -16.50 -1.23
CA THR A 135 16.87 -17.93 -0.93
C THR A 135 16.52 -18.85 -2.11
N GLY A 136 15.79 -18.35 -3.10
CA GLY A 136 15.19 -19.15 -4.18
C GLY A 136 14.02 -20.03 -3.72
N ARG A 137 13.56 -19.90 -2.47
CA ARG A 137 12.49 -20.71 -1.89
C ARG A 137 11.31 -19.83 -1.50
N ALA A 138 10.13 -20.16 -2.00
CA ALA A 138 8.91 -19.44 -1.64
C ALA A 138 8.58 -19.67 -0.16
N LEU A 139 8.35 -18.58 0.57
CA LEU A 139 7.81 -18.65 1.92
C LEU A 139 6.30 -18.97 1.83
N THR A 140 5.96 -20.23 2.07
CA THR A 140 4.58 -20.71 2.01
C THR A 140 3.80 -20.38 3.28
N ASP A 141 4.46 -20.49 4.42
CA ASP A 141 3.86 -20.33 5.73
C ASP A 141 3.54 -18.86 6.03
N ARG A 142 2.57 -18.64 6.92
CA ARG A 142 2.30 -17.29 7.44
C ARG A 142 3.44 -16.87 8.35
N LEU A 143 3.70 -15.56 8.36
CA LEU A 143 4.55 -14.99 9.37
C LEU A 143 3.80 -14.93 10.70
N ASP A 144 4.39 -15.52 11.72
CA ASP A 144 3.91 -15.37 13.08
C ASP A 144 4.41 -14.03 13.62
N PHE A 145 3.44 -13.16 13.94
CA PHE A 145 3.69 -11.87 14.55
C PHE A 145 3.36 -11.96 16.04
N GLU A 146 4.34 -11.63 16.88
CA GLU A 146 4.21 -11.60 18.33
C GLU A 146 3.94 -10.16 18.81
N GLU A 147 3.08 -10.00 19.80
CA GLU A 147 2.80 -8.68 20.40
C GLU A 147 3.95 -8.24 21.31
N VAL A 148 4.38 -6.99 21.17
CA VAL A 148 5.49 -6.44 21.96
C VAL A 148 4.98 -6.02 23.34
N ARG A 149 5.54 -6.62 24.39
CA ARG A 149 5.14 -6.33 25.77
C ARG A 149 5.34 -4.86 26.12
N GLY A 150 4.26 -4.19 26.56
CA GLY A 150 4.28 -2.78 26.94
C GLY A 150 4.06 -1.79 25.80
N PHE A 151 3.82 -2.27 24.58
CA PHE A 151 3.44 -1.47 23.41
C PHE A 151 2.16 -2.02 22.77
N ASP A 152 1.02 -1.52 23.21
CA ASP A 152 -0.27 -1.91 22.62
C ASP A 152 -0.29 -1.56 21.13
N GLY A 153 -0.52 -2.54 20.25
CA GLY A 153 -0.60 -2.32 18.80
C GLY A 153 0.74 -2.35 18.07
N VAL A 154 1.85 -2.71 18.73
CA VAL A 154 3.12 -3.06 18.06
C VAL A 154 3.28 -4.57 18.04
N LYS A 155 3.53 -5.11 16.86
CA LYS A 155 3.81 -6.53 16.64
C LYS A 155 5.16 -6.68 15.97
N GLU A 156 5.89 -7.72 16.31
CA GLU A 156 7.19 -8.00 15.70
C GLU A 156 7.29 -9.44 15.19
N SER A 157 8.15 -9.64 14.22
CA SER A 157 8.50 -10.95 13.70
C SER A 157 9.94 -10.94 13.23
N THR A 158 10.58 -12.11 13.23
CA THR A 158 11.93 -12.29 12.69
C THR A 158 11.90 -13.39 11.64
N VAL A 159 12.44 -13.09 10.47
CA VAL A 159 12.54 -14.04 9.36
C VAL A 159 14.00 -14.36 9.10
N ASP A 160 14.32 -15.65 9.01
CA ASP A 160 15.64 -16.11 8.59
C ASP A 160 15.68 -16.25 7.07
N MET A 161 16.61 -15.54 6.44
CA MET A 161 16.84 -15.52 5.00
C MET A 161 18.23 -16.10 4.71
N ASP A 162 18.35 -17.42 4.79
CA ASP A 162 19.61 -18.17 4.63
C ASP A 162 20.76 -17.64 5.53
N GLY A 163 20.47 -17.50 6.82
CA GLY A 163 21.40 -17.05 7.86
C GLY A 163 21.39 -15.55 8.13
N THR A 164 20.69 -14.76 7.30
CA THR A 164 20.44 -13.35 7.57
C THR A 164 19.11 -13.19 8.29
N LYS A 165 19.13 -12.76 9.56
CA LYS A 165 17.92 -12.49 10.32
C LYS A 165 17.41 -11.08 10.01
N VAL A 166 16.20 -11.01 9.47
CA VAL A 166 15.49 -9.75 9.20
C VAL A 166 14.39 -9.59 10.24
N ARG A 167 14.47 -8.49 11.00
CA ARG A 167 13.53 -8.14 12.07
C ARG A 167 12.56 -7.10 11.58
N VAL A 168 11.27 -7.36 11.77
CA VAL A 168 10.20 -6.51 11.25
C VAL A 168 9.23 -6.13 12.34
N ALA A 169 8.84 -4.85 12.36
CA ALA A 169 7.79 -4.34 13.21
C ALA A 169 6.58 -3.92 12.39
N VAL A 170 5.39 -4.22 12.90
CA VAL A 170 4.10 -3.78 12.38
C VAL A 170 3.44 -2.94 13.47
N ILE A 171 3.23 -1.67 13.18
CA ILE A 171 2.74 -0.69 14.14
C ILE A 171 1.35 -0.23 13.71
N SER A 172 0.35 -0.54 14.54
CA SER A 172 -1.01 -0.06 14.34
C SER A 172 -1.22 1.28 15.04
N GLY A 173 -1.35 2.35 14.25
CA GLY A 173 -1.74 3.68 14.74
C GLY A 173 -0.55 4.60 15.02
N LEU A 174 -0.70 5.88 14.66
CA LEU A 174 0.41 6.85 14.72
C LEU A 174 0.92 7.13 16.14
N HIS A 175 0.06 7.04 17.15
CA HIS A 175 0.46 7.20 18.55
C HIS A 175 1.44 6.12 19.03
N ASN A 176 1.40 4.93 18.42
CA ASN A 176 2.34 3.83 18.70
C ASN A 176 3.62 3.94 17.87
N ALA A 177 3.56 4.60 16.71
CA ALA A 177 4.72 4.83 15.87
C ALA A 177 5.62 5.94 16.44
N GLU A 178 5.02 6.94 17.08
CA GLU A 178 5.73 8.12 17.59
C GLU A 178 6.89 7.78 18.55
N PRO A 179 6.71 6.95 19.60
CA PRO A 179 7.83 6.59 20.49
C PRO A 179 8.96 5.84 19.81
N ILE A 180 8.66 5.05 18.76
CA ILE A 180 9.67 4.31 18.00
C ILE A 180 10.46 5.27 17.11
N VAL A 181 9.78 6.22 16.45
CA VAL A 181 10.42 7.28 15.67
C VAL A 181 11.35 8.13 16.53
N GLU A 182 10.90 8.53 17.73
CA GLU A 182 11.73 9.32 18.66
C GLU A 182 13.01 8.58 19.09
N LYS A 183 12.92 7.26 19.34
CA LYS A 183 14.10 6.42 19.62
C LYS A 183 15.07 6.38 18.45
N ILE A 184 14.58 6.18 17.23
CA ILE A 184 15.41 6.15 16.02
C ILE A 184 16.15 7.49 15.85
N LEU A 185 15.45 8.60 16.00
CA LEU A 185 16.04 9.95 15.89
C LEU A 185 17.04 10.27 17.01
N ALA A 186 16.84 9.69 18.20
CA ALA A 186 17.81 9.76 19.29
C ALA A 186 19.05 8.87 19.08
N GLY A 187 19.15 8.16 17.94
CA GLY A 187 20.24 7.24 17.63
C GLY A 187 20.18 5.92 18.39
N VAL A 188 19.01 5.59 18.97
CA VAL A 188 18.79 4.31 19.66
C VAL A 188 18.51 3.25 18.60
N ASP A 189 19.30 2.18 18.61
CA ASP A 189 19.03 1.00 17.79
C ASP A 189 17.74 0.32 18.28
N VAL A 190 16.69 0.42 17.47
CA VAL A 190 15.39 -0.24 17.72
C VAL A 190 15.36 -1.67 17.20
N GLY A 191 16.39 -2.10 16.47
CA GLY A 191 16.56 -3.47 16.02
C GLY A 191 15.63 -3.91 14.88
N TYR A 192 14.99 -2.99 14.16
CA TYR A 192 14.10 -3.33 13.04
C TYR A 192 14.71 -2.94 11.70
N ASP A 193 14.68 -3.86 10.75
CA ASP A 193 15.11 -3.68 9.36
C ASP A 193 13.96 -3.16 8.47
N LEU A 194 12.71 -3.49 8.84
CA LEU A 194 11.49 -3.03 8.20
C LEU A 194 10.45 -2.64 9.26
N ILE A 195 9.80 -1.49 9.05
CA ILE A 195 8.71 -1.03 9.91
C ILE A 195 7.50 -0.70 9.03
N GLU A 196 6.38 -1.38 9.26
CA GLU A 196 5.07 -1.03 8.71
C GLU A 196 4.32 -0.13 9.69
N VAL A 197 3.73 0.96 9.19
CA VAL A 197 2.91 1.92 9.94
C VAL A 197 1.63 2.23 9.17
#